data_AF-A0A091EYH5-F1
#
_entry.id   AF-A0A091EYH5-F1
#
_cell.length_a   1.000
_cell.length_b   1.000
_cell.length_c   1.000
_cell.angle_alpha   90.00
_cell.angle_beta   90.00
_cell.angle_gamma   90.00
#
_symmetry.space_group_name_H-M   'P 1'
#
loop_
_entity.id
_entity.type
_entity.pdbx_description
1 polymer ?
#
loop_
_entity_poly.entity_id
_entity_poly.type
_entity_poly.pdbx_seq_one_letter_code
_entity_poly.pdbx_strand_id
1 'polypeptide(L)'
;MLIRVPFSTADLDAWYNVAKILIKQHNPDWADIQLLLGGLTETERQLVLKTARDLAEDYYKTQQLDIKDHFPLQEPHWSPNRTAELEKLKSYQEWIAKGVERAIPKTLNWSALYTVRQGPSKSPSEFLD
;
A
#
# COMPACT_ATOMS: atom_id res chain seq x y z
N MET A 1 -11.51 -4.97 21.77
CA MET A 1 -11.30 -4.69 20.32
C MET A 1 -10.69 -3.29 20.23
N LEU A 2 -9.40 -3.18 19.94
CA LEU A 2 -8.73 -1.88 19.81
C LEU A 2 -9.07 -1.33 18.42
N ILE A 3 -9.99 -0.37 18.38
CA ILE A 3 -10.25 0.40 17.17
C ILE A 3 -9.02 1.29 16.97
N ARG A 4 -8.15 0.92 16.02
CA ARG A 4 -7.06 1.80 15.59
C ARG A 4 -7.69 2.95 14.82
N VAL A 5 -7.57 4.14 15.37
CA VAL A 5 -7.95 5.39 14.69
C VAL A 5 -7.06 5.55 13.45
N PRO A 6 -7.58 6.07 12.32
CA PRO A 6 -6.76 6.38 11.16
C PRO A 6 -5.65 7.34 11.57
N PHE A 7 -4.47 7.16 11.00
CA PHE A 7 -3.34 8.05 11.21
C PHE A 7 -3.66 9.48 10.75
N SER A 8 -3.01 10.48 11.36
CA SER A 8 -2.94 11.80 10.75
C SER A 8 -2.05 11.73 9.49
N THR A 9 -2.22 12.65 8.54
CA THR A 9 -1.38 12.71 7.33
C THR A 9 0.12 12.78 7.66
N ALA A 10 0.49 13.40 8.77
CA ALA A 10 1.87 13.48 9.23
C ALA A 10 2.44 12.12 9.67
N ASP A 11 1.64 11.26 10.30
CA ASP A 11 2.08 9.94 10.74
C ASP A 11 2.25 8.98 9.55
N LEU A 12 1.41 9.11 8.51
CA LEU A 12 1.55 8.37 7.25
C LEU A 12 2.80 8.79 6.48
N ASP A 13 3.10 10.09 6.41
CA ASP A 13 4.34 10.58 5.79
C ASP A 13 5.57 10.13 6.58
N ALA A 14 5.52 10.16 7.92
CA ALA A 14 6.60 9.64 8.76
C ALA A 14 6.80 8.13 8.55
N TRP A 15 5.71 7.34 8.54
CA TRP A 15 5.75 5.91 8.25
C TRP A 15 6.30 5.63 6.86
N TYR A 16 5.88 6.38 5.83
CA TYR A 16 6.40 6.25 4.47
C TYR A 16 7.90 6.51 4.39
N ASN A 17 8.39 7.56 5.04
CA ASN A 17 9.82 7.87 5.05
C ASN A 17 10.63 6.73 5.69
N VAL A 18 10.12 6.15 6.78
CA VAL A 18 10.73 4.97 7.42
C VAL A 18 10.68 3.75 6.50
N ALA A 19 9.51 3.41 5.94
CA ALA A 19 9.34 2.28 5.04
C ALA A 19 10.26 2.38 3.81
N LYS A 20 10.39 3.58 3.24
CA LYS A 20 11.27 3.86 2.10
C LYS A 20 12.75 3.65 2.44
N ILE A 21 13.18 4.09 3.62
CA ILE A 21 14.56 3.85 4.09
C ILE A 21 14.79 2.35 4.28
N LEU A 22 13.86 1.65 4.91
CA LEU A 22 13.95 0.20 5.16
C LEU A 22 14.02 -0.59 3.85
N ILE A 23 13.15 -0.28 2.87
CA ILE A 23 13.17 -0.92 1.55
C ILE A 23 14.52 -0.73 0.86
N LYS A 24 15.10 0.48 0.93
CA LYS A 24 16.37 0.77 0.26
C LYS A 24 17.59 0.20 0.96
N GLN A 25 17.62 0.20 2.29
CA GLN A 25 18.81 -0.16 3.07
C GLN A 25 18.87 -1.64 3.41
N HIS A 26 17.73 -2.27 3.66
CA HIS A 26 17.67 -3.64 4.17
C HIS A 26 17.25 -4.67 3.13
N ASN A 27 16.90 -4.25 1.91
CA ASN A 27 16.46 -5.11 0.81
C ASN A 27 15.45 -6.18 1.29
N PRO A 28 14.33 -5.75 1.89
CA PRO A 28 13.36 -6.63 2.54
C PRO A 28 12.81 -7.65 1.56
N ASP A 29 12.58 -8.87 2.04
CA ASP A 29 11.90 -9.89 1.25
C ASP A 29 10.38 -9.61 1.18
N TRP A 30 9.63 -10.50 0.53
CA TRP A 30 8.18 -10.32 0.39
C TRP A 30 7.47 -10.29 1.75
N ALA A 31 7.90 -11.12 2.70
CA ALA A 31 7.29 -11.24 4.02
C ALA A 31 7.59 -10.00 4.88
N ASP A 32 8.82 -9.48 4.82
CA ASP A 32 9.21 -8.22 5.42
C ASP A 32 8.34 -7.06 4.90
N ILE A 33 8.05 -7.03 3.59
CA ILE A 33 7.16 -6.02 3.00
C ILE A 33 5.73 -6.17 3.52
N GLN A 34 5.21 -7.39 3.67
CA GLN A 34 3.89 -7.60 4.28
C GLN A 34 3.87 -7.13 5.74
N LEU A 35 4.95 -7.36 6.49
CA LEU A 35 5.08 -6.88 7.88
C LEU A 35 5.07 -5.36 7.93
N LEU A 36 5.79 -4.68 7.03
CA LEU A 36 5.75 -3.23 6.89
C LEU A 36 4.32 -2.77 6.61
N LEU A 37 3.67 -3.33 5.59
CA LEU A 37 2.28 -3.01 5.22
C LEU A 37 1.28 -3.29 6.35
N GLY A 38 1.58 -4.22 7.26
CA GLY A 38 0.80 -4.46 8.49
C GLY A 38 0.81 -3.30 9.49
N GLY A 39 1.69 -2.32 9.30
CA GLY A 39 1.66 -1.05 10.03
C GLY A 39 0.51 -0.12 9.62
N LEU A 40 -0.06 -0.32 8.42
CA LEU A 40 -1.17 0.47 7.88
C LEU A 40 -2.53 -0.05 8.37
N THR A 41 -3.57 0.78 8.29
CA THR A 41 -4.96 0.30 8.40
C THR A 41 -5.32 -0.57 7.19
N GLU A 42 -6.34 -1.42 7.33
CA GLU A 42 -6.77 -2.29 6.23
C GLU A 42 -7.15 -1.50 4.97
N THR A 43 -7.81 -0.36 5.12
CA THR A 43 -8.19 0.51 3.99
C THR A 43 -6.98 1.10 3.28
N GLU A 44 -6.01 1.62 4.04
CA GLU A 44 -4.77 2.18 3.48
C GLU A 44 -3.96 1.10 2.78
N ARG A 45 -3.82 -0.07 3.42
CA ARG A 45 -3.14 -1.23 2.85
C ARG A 45 -3.77 -1.66 1.53
N GLN A 46 -5.10 -1.77 1.47
CA GLN A 46 -5.81 -2.11 0.25
C GLN A 46 -5.63 -1.05 -0.84
N LEU A 47 -5.66 0.24 -0.48
CA LEU A 47 -5.44 1.32 -1.43
C LEU A 47 -4.02 1.29 -2.01
N VAL A 48 -3.00 1.08 -1.17
CA VAL A 48 -1.60 0.92 -1.58
C VAL A 48 -1.44 -0.26 -2.54
N LEU A 49 -1.95 -1.44 -2.16
CA LEU A 49 -1.83 -2.65 -2.96
C LEU A 49 -2.57 -2.53 -4.29
N LYS A 50 -3.78 -1.97 -4.28
CA LYS A 50 -4.55 -1.71 -5.51
C LYS A 50 -3.79 -0.75 -6.43
N THR A 51 -3.34 0.38 -5.90
CA THR A 51 -2.59 1.38 -6.68
C THR A 51 -1.31 0.79 -7.25
N ALA A 52 -0.52 0.06 -6.45
CA ALA A 52 0.69 -0.61 -6.92
C ALA A 52 0.39 -1.61 -8.04
N ARG A 53 -0.66 -2.42 -7.87
CA ARG A 53 -1.08 -3.43 -8.84
C ARG A 53 -1.55 -2.81 -10.15
N ASP A 54 -2.39 -1.78 -10.10
CA ASP A 54 -2.91 -1.11 -11.29
C ASP A 54 -1.77 -0.54 -12.14
N LEU A 55 -0.73 0.02 -11.47
CA LEU A 55 0.47 0.53 -12.13
C LEU A 55 1.34 -0.59 -12.72
N ALA A 56 1.50 -1.68 -11.98
CA ALA A 56 2.24 -2.85 -12.47
C ALA A 56 1.50 -3.49 -13.67
N GLU A 57 0.17 -3.55 -13.63
CA GLU A 57 -0.65 -4.16 -14.68
C GLU A 57 -0.55 -3.37 -15.98
N ASP A 58 -0.60 -2.04 -15.91
CA ASP A 58 -0.39 -1.17 -17.06
C ASP A 58 1.00 -1.37 -17.70
N TYR A 59 2.04 -1.47 -16.87
CA TYR A 59 3.40 -1.73 -17.33
C TYR A 59 3.54 -3.11 -17.98
N TYR A 60 3.11 -4.18 -17.31
CA TYR A 60 3.28 -5.55 -17.82
C TYR A 60 2.37 -5.86 -19.00
N LYS A 61 1.20 -5.22 -19.08
CA LYS A 61 0.34 -5.28 -20.26
C LYS A 61 1.05 -4.72 -21.50
N THR A 62 1.82 -3.64 -21.34
CA THR A 62 2.65 -3.07 -22.41
C THR A 62 3.78 -4.03 -22.82
N GLN A 63 4.31 -4.80 -21.87
CA GLN A 63 5.37 -5.80 -22.10
C GLN A 63 4.85 -7.18 -22.56
N GLN A 64 3.53 -7.39 -22.64
CA GLN A 64 2.88 -8.69 -22.91
C GLN A 64 3.28 -9.79 -21.92
N LEU A 65 3.50 -9.43 -20.65
CA LEU A 65 3.86 -10.35 -19.57
C LEU A 65 2.68 -10.53 -18.58
N ASP A 66 2.60 -11.70 -17.93
CA ASP A 66 1.61 -11.95 -16.89
C ASP A 66 2.03 -11.28 -15.57
N ILE A 67 1.23 -10.34 -15.09
CA ILE A 67 1.44 -9.66 -13.80
C ILE A 67 1.57 -10.63 -12.61
N LYS A 68 0.94 -11.80 -12.64
CA LYS A 68 0.94 -12.75 -11.51
C LYS A 68 2.34 -13.19 -11.10
N ASP A 69 3.26 -13.25 -12.07
CA ASP A 69 4.66 -13.64 -11.83
C ASP A 69 5.50 -12.53 -11.21
N HIS A 70 5.01 -11.28 -11.22
CA HIS A 70 5.74 -10.08 -10.86
C HIS A 70 5.09 -9.28 -9.72
N PHE A 71 3.78 -9.46 -9.51
CA PHE A 71 3.01 -8.85 -8.42
C PHE A 71 2.13 -9.90 -7.72
N PRO A 72 2.75 -10.82 -6.97
CA PRO A 72 2.01 -11.87 -6.26
C PRO A 72 1.27 -11.29 -5.04
N LEU A 73 0.03 -11.72 -4.86
CA LEU A 73 -0.79 -11.40 -3.67
C LEU A 73 -0.55 -12.37 -2.50
N GLN A 74 0.07 -13.52 -2.77
CA GLN A 74 0.42 -14.55 -1.80
C GLN A 74 1.93 -14.73 -1.79
N GLU A 75 2.47 -15.35 -0.75
CA GLU A 75 3.90 -15.62 -0.59
C GLU A 75 4.46 -16.35 -1.83
N PRO A 76 5.35 -15.72 -2.61
CA PRO A 76 5.88 -16.32 -3.83
C PRO A 76 7.09 -17.22 -3.60
N HIS A 77 7.59 -17.35 -2.35
CA HIS A 77 8.78 -18.12 -1.98
C HIS A 77 10.04 -17.70 -2.76
N TRP A 78 10.16 -16.42 -3.10
CA TRP A 78 11.32 -15.88 -3.79
C TRP A 78 12.55 -15.90 -2.88
N SER A 79 13.63 -16.50 -3.36
CA SER A 79 14.92 -16.57 -2.68
C SER A 79 15.82 -15.44 -3.16
N PRO A 80 16.39 -14.62 -2.26
CA PRO A 80 17.34 -13.56 -2.64
C PRO A 80 18.64 -14.11 -3.24
N ASN A 81 18.90 -15.42 -3.09
CA ASN A 81 20.08 -16.11 -3.62
C ASN A 81 19.95 -16.51 -5.09
N ARG A 82 18.78 -16.34 -5.72
CA ARG A 82 18.54 -16.69 -7.13
C ARG A 82 18.32 -15.41 -7.94
N THR A 83 19.15 -15.18 -8.95
CA THR A 83 19.15 -13.92 -9.72
C THR A 83 17.79 -13.56 -10.30
N ALA A 84 17.06 -14.53 -10.88
CA ALA A 84 15.73 -14.30 -11.45
C ALA A 84 14.68 -13.96 -10.39
N GLU A 85 14.77 -14.54 -9.18
CA GLU A 85 13.86 -14.28 -8.08
C GLU A 85 14.17 -12.94 -7.39
N LEU A 86 15.45 -12.55 -7.34
CA LEU A 86 15.89 -11.24 -6.88
C LEU A 86 15.37 -10.10 -7.78
N GLU A 87 15.36 -10.28 -9.09
CA GLU A 87 14.79 -9.29 -10.02
C GLU A 87 13.29 -9.11 -9.83
N LYS A 88 12.56 -10.21 -9.58
CA LYS A 88 11.14 -10.18 -9.23
C LYS A 88 10.90 -9.46 -7.91
N LEU A 89 11.72 -9.75 -6.89
CA LEU A 89 11.65 -9.07 -5.59
C LEU A 89 11.89 -7.57 -5.71
N LYS A 90 12.93 -7.15 -6.45
CA LYS A 90 13.21 -5.72 -6.69
C LYS A 90 12.06 -5.02 -7.42
N SER A 91 11.49 -5.69 -8.42
CA SER A 91 10.33 -5.17 -9.16
C SER A 91 9.13 -4.99 -8.22
N TYR A 92 8.87 -5.97 -7.36
CA TYR A 92 7.80 -5.90 -6.37
C TYR A 92 8.01 -4.76 -5.36
N GLN A 93 9.22 -4.62 -4.80
CA GLN A 93 9.60 -3.51 -3.92
C GLN A 93 9.33 -2.15 -4.57
N GLU A 94 9.69 -2.00 -5.86
CA GLU A 94 9.49 -0.75 -6.60
C GLU A 94 7.99 -0.44 -6.81
N TRP A 95 7.19 -1.46 -7.15
CA TRP A 95 5.75 -1.28 -7.31
C TRP A 95 5.07 -0.91 -5.99
N ILE A 96 5.46 -1.53 -4.88
CA ILE A 96 4.96 -1.16 -3.55
C ILE A 96 5.35 0.28 -3.21
N ALA A 97 6.59 0.69 -3.46
CA ALA A 97 7.02 2.07 -3.21
C ALA A 97 6.20 3.09 -4.02
N LYS A 98 5.92 2.81 -5.31
CA LYS A 98 5.05 3.63 -6.16
C LYS A 98 3.59 3.61 -5.69
N GLY A 99 3.13 2.45 -5.22
CA GLY A 99 1.82 2.28 -4.61
C GLY A 99 1.64 3.20 -3.42
N VAL A 100 2.58 3.19 -2.47
CA VAL A 100 2.52 4.09 -1.30
C VAL A 100 2.58 5.55 -1.73
N GLU A 101 3.47 5.91 -2.65
CA GLU A 101 3.61 7.29 -3.14
C GLU A 101 2.33 7.83 -3.79
N ARG A 102 1.58 6.99 -4.53
CA ARG A 102 0.37 7.41 -5.25
C ARG A 102 -0.92 7.17 -4.50
N ALA A 103 -0.95 6.19 -3.60
CA ALA A 103 -2.11 5.90 -2.76
C ALA A 103 -2.30 6.94 -1.66
N ILE A 104 -1.22 7.53 -1.16
CA ILE A 104 -1.29 8.68 -0.25
C ILE A 104 -1.55 9.92 -1.12
N PRO A 105 -2.78 10.44 -1.18
CA PRO A 105 -3.05 11.57 -2.03
C PRO A 105 -2.48 12.77 -1.30
N LYS A 106 -1.48 13.43 -1.89
CA LYS A 106 -0.87 14.66 -1.35
C LYS A 106 -1.91 15.79 -1.11
N THR A 107 -3.15 15.61 -1.57
CA THR A 107 -4.25 16.58 -1.52
C THR A 107 -5.55 16.07 -0.90
N LEU A 108 -5.72 14.77 -0.59
CA LEU A 108 -6.91 14.34 0.15
C LEU A 108 -6.71 14.72 1.60
N ASN A 109 -7.44 15.73 2.02
CA ASN A 109 -7.61 16.01 3.43
C ASN A 109 -8.39 14.83 4.04
N TRP A 110 -7.69 13.81 4.51
CA TRP A 110 -8.31 12.66 5.19
C TRP A 110 -9.10 13.10 6.43
N SER A 111 -8.73 14.24 7.04
CA SER A 111 -9.55 14.84 8.09
C SER A 111 -10.93 15.29 7.58
N ALA A 112 -11.08 15.63 6.30
CA ALA A 112 -12.37 15.92 5.65
C ALA A 112 -13.24 14.66 5.48
N LEU A 113 -12.64 13.52 5.13
CA LEU A 113 -13.35 12.24 5.03
C LEU A 113 -13.83 11.71 6.40
N TYR A 114 -13.06 11.95 7.46
CA TYR A 114 -13.43 11.57 8.82
C TYR A 114 -14.19 12.66 9.61
N THR A 115 -14.29 13.90 9.11
CA THR A 115 -15.20 14.93 9.64
C THR A 115 -16.62 14.80 9.14
N VAL A 116 -16.87 13.89 8.20
CA VAL A 116 -18.22 13.37 7.92
C VAL A 116 -18.64 12.50 9.11
N ARG A 117 -18.86 13.15 10.25
CA ARG A 117 -19.60 12.62 11.39
C ARG A 117 -21.06 12.96 11.17
N GLN A 118 -21.93 11.99 11.38
CA GLN A 118 -23.35 12.25 11.52
C GLN A 118 -23.53 13.34 12.58
N GLY A 119 -24.02 14.52 12.15
CA GLY A 119 -24.30 15.60 13.08
C GLY A 119 -25.32 15.12 14.12
N PRO A 120 -25.33 15.69 15.34
CA PRO A 120 -26.22 15.24 16.42
C PRO A 120 -27.73 15.28 16.07
N SER A 121 -28.09 15.92 14.95
CA SER A 121 -29.45 16.05 14.43
C SER A 121 -29.74 15.23 13.16
N LYS A 122 -28.78 14.48 12.60
CA LYS A 122 -29.00 13.68 11.39
C LYS A 122 -29.33 12.24 11.74
N SER A 123 -30.38 11.68 11.15
CA SER A 123 -30.73 10.27 11.32
C SER A 123 -29.79 9.34 10.52
N PRO A 124 -29.58 8.08 10.94
CA PRO A 124 -28.77 7.08 10.21
C PRO A 124 -29.13 6.94 8.73
N SER A 125 -30.41 7.07 8.39
CA SER A 125 -30.88 6.98 7.01
C SER A 125 -30.46 8.18 6.16
N GLU A 126 -30.55 9.41 6.69
CA GLU A 126 -30.14 10.64 5.98
C GLU A 126 -28.62 10.81 5.79
N PHE A 127 -27.83 9.95 6.43
CA PHE A 127 -26.38 9.90 6.25
C PHE A 127 -25.96 8.95 5.12
N LEU A 128 -26.82 8.00 4.75
CA LEU A 128 -26.53 6.94 3.80
C LEU A 128 -27.15 7.19 2.40
N ASP A 129 -28.03 8.18 2.26
CA ASP A 129 -28.55 8.69 0.98
C ASP A 129 -27.61 9.67 0.28
#